data_AF-C5TCX5-F1
#
_entry.id   AF-C5TCX5-F1
#
_cell.length_a   1.000
_cell.length_b   1.000
_cell.length_c   1.000
_cell.angle_alpha   90.00
_cell.angle_beta   90.00
_cell.angle_gamma   90.00
#
_symmetry.space_group_name_H-M   'P 1'
#
loop_
_entity.id
_entity.type
_entity.pdbx_description
1 polymer ?
#
loop_
_entity_poly.entity_id
_entity_poly.type
_entity_poly.pdbx_seq_one_letter_code
_entity_poly.pdbx_strand_id
1 'polypeptide(L)'
;MSEPLTATEANTARRRGLTVIAAAVAIAAIGWGGWHWANGRHVETTDNAYVAGNVVQITPQIGGTVVSIGADDTDYVKAGQLLVKLDPADARVALEQAEAQLAQTVREVRTLYANNATLKAQVSLRNADLARAQADAARMQ
;
A
#
# COMPACT_ATOMS: atom_id res chain seq x y z
N MET A 1 -21.45 -78.53 44.09
CA MET A 1 -20.51 -79.59 43.66
C MET A 1 -20.46 -79.49 42.15
N SER A 2 -19.57 -78.67 41.59
CA SER A 2 -19.47 -78.42 40.15
C SER A 2 -18.35 -79.27 39.58
N GLU A 3 -18.70 -80.22 38.72
CA GLU A 3 -17.79 -81.19 38.09
C GLU A 3 -16.65 -80.50 37.32
N PRO A 4 -15.43 -81.07 37.34
CA PRO A 4 -14.31 -80.56 36.56
C PRO A 4 -14.56 -80.83 35.07
N LEU A 5 -14.49 -79.77 34.27
CA LEU A 5 -14.62 -79.83 32.82
C LEU A 5 -13.61 -80.82 32.22
N THR A 6 -14.04 -81.64 31.26
CA THR A 6 -13.14 -82.57 30.55
C THR A 6 -12.11 -81.79 29.73
N ALA A 7 -10.90 -82.34 29.55
CA ALA A 7 -9.77 -81.66 28.90
C ALA A 7 -10.08 -81.14 27.48
N THR A 8 -11.03 -81.76 26.78
CA THR A 8 -11.50 -81.37 25.44
C THR A 8 -12.46 -80.18 25.46
N GLU A 9 -13.35 -80.09 26.46
CA GLU A 9 -14.28 -78.97 26.62
C GLU A 9 -13.56 -77.70 27.06
N ALA A 10 -12.58 -77.82 27.97
CA ALA A 10 -11.73 -76.72 28.40
C ALA A 10 -10.92 -76.09 27.23
N ASN A 11 -10.47 -76.91 26.27
CA ASN A 11 -9.73 -76.44 25.10
C ASN A 11 -10.63 -75.69 24.11
N THR A 12 -11.86 -76.17 23.89
CA THR A 12 -12.87 -75.51 23.04
C THR A 12 -13.36 -74.20 23.65
N ALA A 13 -13.59 -74.16 24.97
CA ALA A 13 -13.95 -72.94 25.69
C ALA A 13 -12.83 -71.89 25.65
N ARG A 14 -11.56 -72.32 25.82
CA ARG A 14 -10.39 -71.45 25.70
C ARG A 14 -10.22 -70.90 24.28
N ARG A 15 -10.41 -71.74 23.25
CA ARG A 15 -10.38 -71.31 21.83
C ARG A 15 -11.47 -70.29 21.52
N ARG A 16 -12.71 -70.52 21.98
CA ARG A 16 -13.82 -69.57 21.82
C ARG A 16 -13.55 -68.23 22.51
N GLY A 17 -13.05 -68.27 23.75
CA GLY A 17 -12.63 -67.06 24.47
C GLY A 17 -11.54 -66.28 23.72
N LEU A 18 -10.52 -66.98 23.21
CA LEU A 18 -9.48 -66.37 22.40
C LEU A 18 -10.01 -65.77 21.09
N THR A 19 -10.96 -66.42 20.41
CA THR A 19 -11.56 -65.87 19.19
C THR A 19 -12.40 -64.61 19.45
N VAL A 20 -13.13 -64.56 20.57
CA VAL A 20 -13.92 -63.37 20.94
C VAL A 20 -12.99 -62.20 21.27
N ILE A 21 -11.91 -62.46 22.00
CA ILE A 21 -10.89 -61.43 22.30
C ILE A 21 -10.25 -60.95 21.00
N ALA A 22 -9.87 -61.86 20.09
CA ALA A 22 -9.29 -61.49 18.80
C ALA A 22 -10.24 -60.63 17.95
N ALA A 23 -11.53 -60.97 17.92
CA ALA A 23 -12.54 -60.18 17.22
C ALA A 23 -12.73 -58.78 17.86
N ALA A 24 -12.78 -58.70 19.19
CA ALA A 24 -12.89 -57.42 19.90
C ALA A 24 -11.68 -56.51 19.63
N VAL A 25 -10.47 -57.08 19.65
CA VAL A 25 -9.23 -56.36 19.31
C VAL A 25 -9.24 -55.90 17.85
N ALA A 26 -9.70 -56.74 16.92
CA ALA A 26 -9.82 -56.36 15.51
C ALA A 26 -10.79 -55.19 15.30
N ILE A 27 -11.96 -55.21 15.97
CA ILE A 27 -12.94 -54.12 15.90
C ILE A 27 -12.37 -52.83 16.50
N ALA A 28 -11.71 -52.91 17.66
CA ALA A 28 -11.06 -51.76 18.27
C ALA A 28 -9.96 -51.16 17.38
N ALA A 29 -9.16 -52.01 16.73
CA ALA A 29 -8.12 -51.59 15.79
C ALA A 29 -8.70 -50.92 14.54
N ILE A 30 -9.81 -51.45 13.99
CA ILE A 30 -10.51 -50.84 12.86
C ILE A 30 -11.13 -49.49 13.27
N GLY A 31 -11.75 -49.41 14.44
CA GLY A 31 -12.34 -48.16 14.95
C GLY A 31 -11.29 -47.08 15.18
N TRP A 32 -10.19 -47.43 15.85
CA TRP A 32 -9.07 -46.52 16.06
C TRP A 32 -8.41 -46.12 14.75
N GLY A 33 -8.15 -47.07 13.85
CA GLY A 33 -7.56 -46.81 12.54
C GLY A 33 -8.45 -45.92 11.67
N GLY A 34 -9.76 -46.14 11.67
CA GLY A 34 -10.73 -45.30 10.98
C GLY A 34 -10.79 -43.88 11.54
N TRP A 35 -10.80 -43.73 12.87
CA TRP A 35 -10.75 -42.42 13.52
C TRP A 35 -9.45 -41.67 13.23
N HIS A 36 -8.31 -42.36 13.31
CA HIS A 36 -6.99 -41.80 13.03
C HIS A 36 -6.85 -41.39 11.55
N TRP A 37 -7.35 -42.20 10.62
CA TRP A 37 -7.37 -41.88 9.20
C TRP A 37 -8.28 -40.71 8.86
N ALA A 38 -9.43 -40.59 9.53
CA ALA A 38 -10.37 -39.49 9.30
C ALA A 38 -9.90 -38.16 9.91
N ASN A 39 -9.37 -38.17 11.14
CA ASN A 39 -9.15 -36.95 11.93
C ASN A 39 -7.69 -36.70 12.30
N GLY A 40 -6.91 -37.75 12.58
CA GLY A 40 -5.57 -37.60 13.15
C GLY A 40 -4.49 -37.20 12.13
N ARG A 41 -4.65 -37.58 10.85
CA ARG A 41 -3.56 -37.48 9.86
C ARG A 41 -3.26 -36.07 9.32
N HIS A 42 -4.13 -35.08 9.54
CA HIS A 42 -3.96 -33.72 8.99
C HIS A 42 -3.91 -32.63 10.06
N VAL A 43 -3.85 -33.01 11.35
CA VAL A 43 -3.82 -32.07 12.45
C VAL A 43 -2.43 -32.09 13.06
N GLU A 44 -1.63 -31.10 12.69
CA GLU A 44 -0.33 -30.84 13.29
C GLU A 44 -0.49 -29.72 14.31
N THR A 45 -0.08 -29.96 15.56
CA THR A 45 -0.07 -28.93 16.63
C THR A 45 1.36 -28.52 16.87
N THR A 46 1.69 -27.28 16.54
CA THR A 46 3.02 -26.71 16.75
C THR A 46 2.89 -25.27 17.23
N ASP A 47 3.72 -24.89 18.18
CA ASP A 47 3.83 -23.51 18.65
C ASP A 47 4.71 -22.65 17.72
N ASN A 48 5.41 -23.29 16.78
CA ASN A 48 6.33 -22.65 15.85
C ASN A 48 5.68 -22.43 14.49
N ALA A 49 4.67 -21.57 14.44
CA ALA A 49 4.01 -21.15 13.21
C ALA A 49 4.29 -19.67 12.93
N TYR A 50 4.98 -19.38 11.83
CA TYR A 50 5.26 -18.02 11.39
C TYR A 50 4.51 -17.73 10.09
N VAL A 51 3.88 -16.56 10.02
CA VAL A 51 3.26 -16.06 8.79
C VAL A 51 4.30 -15.27 7.99
N ALA A 52 4.52 -15.68 6.73
CA ALA A 52 5.31 -14.91 5.80
C ALA A 52 4.46 -13.76 5.24
N GLY A 53 5.01 -12.55 5.22
CA GLY A 53 4.35 -11.37 4.67
C GLY A 53 5.36 -10.39 4.10
N ASN A 54 4.91 -9.53 3.18
CA ASN A 54 5.74 -8.46 2.65
C ASN A 54 5.81 -7.33 3.69
N VAL A 55 7.03 -6.96 4.08
CA VAL A 55 7.27 -5.80 4.94
C VAL A 55 7.83 -4.70 4.06
N VAL A 56 7.10 -3.58 3.97
CA VAL A 56 7.51 -2.41 3.18
C VAL A 56 7.62 -1.22 4.11
N GLN A 57 8.78 -0.58 4.11
CA GLN A 57 9.00 0.63 4.88
C GLN A 57 8.36 1.83 4.16
N ILE A 58 7.58 2.61 4.90
CA ILE A 58 6.95 3.83 4.40
C ILE A 58 7.80 5.03 4.88
N THR A 59 8.28 5.82 3.93
CA THR A 59 9.13 7.00 4.19
C THR A 59 8.51 8.23 3.53
N PRO A 60 8.42 9.38 4.22
CA PRO A 60 7.96 10.60 3.59
C PRO A 60 8.93 11.07 2.50
N GLN A 61 8.40 11.63 1.41
CA GLN A 61 9.21 12.18 0.33
C GLN A 61 9.93 13.49 0.70
N ILE A 62 9.42 14.18 1.72
CA ILE A 62 9.95 15.44 2.23
C ILE A 62 10.29 15.29 3.72
N GLY A 63 11.34 15.98 4.16
CA GLY A 63 11.63 16.12 5.58
C GLY A 63 10.67 17.11 6.23
N GLY A 64 10.40 16.93 7.52
CA GLY A 64 9.58 17.84 8.30
C GLY A 64 9.33 17.35 9.72
N THR A 65 8.84 18.23 10.58
CA THR A 65 8.48 17.90 11.96
C THR A 65 7.15 17.15 12.00
N VAL A 66 7.08 16.06 12.76
CA VAL A 66 5.82 15.31 12.96
C VAL A 66 4.91 16.08 13.91
N VAL A 67 3.68 16.37 13.45
CA VAL A 67 2.64 17.06 14.23
C VAL A 67 1.63 16.08 14.80
N SER A 68 1.34 14.98 14.10
CA SER A 68 0.44 13.93 14.60
C SER A 68 0.72 12.58 13.97
N ILE A 69 0.42 11.52 14.72
CA ILE A 69 0.47 10.13 14.27
C ILE A 69 -0.98 9.60 14.26
N GLY A 70 -1.37 8.95 13.17
CA GLY A 70 -2.75 8.51 12.90
C GLY A 70 -2.93 7.00 12.83
N ALA A 71 -1.89 6.22 13.12
CA ALA A 71 -1.92 4.77 13.21
C ALA A 71 -0.91 4.31 14.28
N ASP A 72 -1.25 3.24 15.00
CA ASP A 72 -0.38 2.59 15.98
C ASP A 72 0.17 1.27 15.42
N ASP A 73 1.11 0.66 16.15
CA ASP A 73 1.66 -0.64 15.83
C ASP A 73 0.53 -1.69 15.73
N THR A 74 0.63 -2.55 14.71
CA THR A 74 -0.35 -3.62 14.39
C THR A 74 -1.72 -3.17 13.88
N ASP A 75 -1.95 -1.86 13.72
CA ASP A 75 -3.20 -1.36 13.14
C ASP A 75 -3.37 -1.76 11.67
N TYR A 76 -4.60 -2.18 11.33
CA TYR A 76 -4.98 -2.43 9.95
C TYR A 76 -5.32 -1.12 9.23
N VAL A 77 -4.48 -0.72 8.27
CA VAL A 77 -4.63 0.52 7.52
C VAL A 77 -4.95 0.28 6.04
N LYS A 78 -5.65 1.24 5.42
CA LYS A 78 -5.99 1.20 3.98
C LYS A 78 -5.12 2.16 3.17
N ALA A 79 -4.98 1.88 1.88
CA ALA A 79 -4.30 2.79 0.96
C ALA A 79 -4.95 4.18 0.99
N GLY A 80 -4.13 5.22 1.09
CA GLY A 80 -4.58 6.62 1.20
C GLY A 80 -4.96 7.07 2.62
N GLN A 81 -4.92 6.19 3.61
CA GLN A 81 -5.11 6.57 5.01
C GLN A 81 -3.93 7.39 5.51
N LEU A 82 -4.23 8.47 6.26
CA LEU A 82 -3.21 9.31 6.88
C LEU A 82 -2.54 8.55 8.03
N LEU A 83 -1.24 8.27 7.87
CA LEU A 83 -0.44 7.62 8.91
C LEU A 83 0.29 8.63 9.79
N VAL A 84 0.90 9.65 9.18
CA VAL A 84 1.67 10.68 9.87
C VAL A 84 1.40 12.02 9.20
N LYS A 85 1.23 13.07 10.00
CA LYS A 85 1.08 14.45 9.53
C LYS A 85 2.34 15.23 9.85
N LEU A 86 2.96 15.80 8.83
CA LEU A 86 4.10 16.72 8.97
C LEU A 86 3.62 18.17 9.04
N ASP A 87 4.41 19.03 9.66
CA ASP A 87 4.16 20.47 9.73
C ASP A 87 4.29 21.10 8.33
N PRO A 88 3.23 21.73 7.79
CA PRO A 88 3.26 22.33 6.47
C PRO A 88 3.81 23.77 6.45
N ALA A 89 4.25 24.35 7.58
CA ALA A 89 4.64 25.76 7.67
C ALA A 89 5.67 26.17 6.62
N ASP A 90 6.80 25.46 6.52
CA ASP A 90 7.86 25.79 5.57
C ASP A 90 7.40 25.65 4.11
N ALA A 91 6.63 24.59 3.81
CA ALA A 91 6.07 24.37 2.48
C ALA A 91 5.07 25.47 2.09
N ARG A 92 4.28 25.96 3.06
CA ARG A 92 3.35 27.07 2.84
C ARG A 92 4.08 28.37 2.56
N VAL A 93 5.10 28.70 3.35
CA VAL A 93 5.91 29.91 3.14
C VAL A 93 6.58 29.87 1.76
N ALA A 94 7.16 28.72 1.38
CA ALA A 94 7.77 28.55 0.07
C ALA A 94 6.75 28.70 -1.08
N LEU A 95 5.54 28.17 -0.90
CA LEU A 95 4.45 28.34 -1.88
C LEU A 95 4.04 29.81 -2.01
N GLU A 96 3.80 30.49 -0.90
CA GLU A 96 3.42 31.91 -0.88
C GLU A 96 4.49 32.80 -1.54
N GLN A 97 5.77 32.51 -1.31
CA GLN A 97 6.88 33.20 -1.96
C GLN A 97 6.90 32.96 -3.47
N ALA A 98 6.68 31.71 -3.92
CA ALA A 98 6.62 31.37 -5.34
C ALA A 98 5.44 32.05 -6.05
N GLU A 99 4.27 32.10 -5.40
CA GLU A 99 3.09 32.81 -5.89
C GLU A 99 3.30 34.32 -6.00
N ALA A 100 3.95 34.92 -4.99
CA ALA A 100 4.30 36.34 -5.02
C ALA A 100 5.28 36.67 -6.17
N GLN A 101 6.29 35.82 -6.38
CA GLN A 101 7.24 35.97 -7.47
C GLN A 101 6.53 35.85 -8.83
N LEU A 102 5.64 34.87 -8.98
CA LEU A 102 4.82 34.73 -10.19
C LEU A 102 3.98 35.99 -10.45
N ALA A 103 3.33 36.53 -9.42
CA ALA A 103 2.52 37.74 -9.54
C ALA A 103 3.36 38.96 -9.97
N GLN A 104 4.59 39.08 -9.46
CA GLN A 104 5.52 40.13 -9.89
C GLN A 104 5.90 39.98 -11.37
N THR A 105 6.29 38.77 -11.79
CA THR A 105 6.64 38.49 -13.19
C THR A 105 5.48 38.78 -14.13
N VAL A 106 4.25 38.40 -13.76
CA VAL A 106 3.06 38.71 -14.57
C VAL A 106 2.85 40.22 -14.73
N ARG A 107 3.06 41.01 -13.67
CA ARG A 107 2.98 42.48 -13.73
C ARG A 107 4.07 43.08 -14.62
N GLU A 108 5.29 42.55 -14.53
CA GLU A 108 6.41 42.99 -15.36
C GLU A 108 6.14 42.71 -16.84
N VAL A 109 5.72 41.48 -17.18
CA VAL A 109 5.36 41.10 -18.55
C VAL A 109 4.25 42.01 -19.09
N ARG A 110 3.20 42.28 -18.31
CA ARG A 110 2.13 43.22 -18.71
C ARG A 110 2.68 44.62 -19.00
N THR A 111 3.60 45.11 -18.18
CA THR A 111 4.26 46.40 -18.38
C THR A 111 5.09 46.41 -19.67
N LEU A 112 5.83 45.34 -19.95
CA LEU A 112 6.61 45.21 -21.18
C LEU A 112 5.71 45.25 -22.43
N TYR A 113 4.58 44.55 -22.42
CA TYR A 113 3.62 44.61 -23.53
C TYR A 113 2.99 45.99 -23.70
N ALA A 114 2.65 46.68 -22.61
CA ALA A 114 2.14 48.06 -22.66
C ALA A 114 3.18 49.02 -23.27
N ASN A 115 4.46 48.89 -22.88
CA ASN A 115 5.55 49.68 -23.44
C ASN A 115 5.80 49.37 -24.92
N ASN A 116 5.68 48.10 -25.33
CA ASN A 116 5.84 47.70 -26.72
C ASN A 116 4.82 48.39 -27.65
N ALA A 117 3.56 48.50 -27.21
CA ALA A 117 2.53 49.21 -27.96
C ALA A 117 2.89 50.70 -28.16
N THR A 118 3.38 51.36 -27.11
CA THR A 118 3.86 52.75 -27.18
C THR A 118 5.05 52.90 -28.12
N LEU A 119 6.04 52.00 -28.03
CA LEU A 119 7.21 52.01 -28.92
C LEU A 119 6.82 51.81 -30.38
N LYS A 120 5.87 50.92 -30.67
CA LYS A 120 5.35 50.71 -32.03
C LYS A 120 4.70 51.97 -32.59
N ALA A 121 3.93 52.69 -31.79
CA ALA A 121 3.35 53.98 -32.20
C ALA A 121 4.43 55.04 -32.47
N GLN A 122 5.48 55.12 -31.64
CA GLN A 122 6.60 56.03 -31.86
C GLN A 122 7.36 55.72 -33.16
N VAL A 123 7.61 54.43 -33.45
CA VAL A 123 8.23 54.01 -34.72
C VAL A 123 7.35 54.42 -35.90
N SER A 124 6.03 54.23 -35.82
CA SER A 124 5.10 54.65 -36.88
C SER A 124 5.14 56.16 -37.12
N LEU A 125 5.19 56.96 -36.05
CA LEU A 125 5.31 58.42 -36.15
C LEU A 125 6.62 58.83 -36.82
N ARG A 126 7.75 58.23 -36.41
CA ARG A 126 9.06 58.52 -37.00
C ARG A 126 9.17 58.12 -38.47
N ASN A 127 8.52 57.03 -38.87
CA ASN A 127 8.43 56.65 -40.28
C ASN A 127 7.64 57.69 -41.10
N ALA A 128 6.56 58.24 -40.54
CA ALA A 128 5.79 59.30 -41.19
C ALA A 128 6.60 60.62 -41.29
N ASP A 129 7.33 60.99 -40.24
CA ASP A 129 8.24 62.15 -40.24
C ASP A 129 9.33 62.00 -41.32
N LEU A 130 9.93 60.80 -41.42
CA LEU A 130 10.93 60.49 -42.45
C LEU A 130 10.36 60.61 -43.86
N ALA A 131 9.19 60.02 -44.12
CA ALA A 131 8.53 60.10 -45.41
C ALA A 131 8.23 61.55 -45.81
N ARG A 132 7.79 62.37 -44.86
CA ARG A 132 7.56 63.81 -45.08
C ARG A 132 8.86 64.55 -45.42
N ALA A 133 9.93 64.33 -44.65
CA ALA A 133 11.22 64.97 -44.89
C ALA A 133 11.81 64.60 -46.26
N GLN A 134 11.66 63.34 -46.69
CA GLN A 134 12.07 62.88 -48.01
C GLN A 134 11.27 63.55 -49.13
N ALA A 135 9.94 63.66 -48.97
CA ALA A 135 9.08 64.35 -49.93
C ALA A 135 9.39 65.86 -50.02
N ASP A 136 9.74 66.49 -48.91
CA ASP A 136 10.15 67.90 -48.87
C ASP A 136 11.50 68.10 -49.58
N ALA A 137 12.48 67.21 -49.36
CA ALA A 137 13.77 67.25 -50.06
C ALA A 137 13.62 67.04 -51.57
N ALA A 138 12.78 66.08 -51.99
CA ALA A 138 12.52 65.82 -53.41
C ALA A 138 11.82 67.00 -54.12
N ARG A 139 11.05 67.82 -53.40
CA ARG A 139 10.43 69.04 -53.94
C ARG A 139 11.42 70.20 -54.15
N MET A 140 12.57 70.16 -53.49
CA MET A 140 13.59 71.22 -53.56
C MET A 140 14.66 70.95 -54.64
N GLN A 141 14.68 69.75 -55.22
CA GLN A 141 15.54 69.38 -56.36
C GLN A 141 14.81 69.59 -57.68
#